data_AF-W9S3Y6-F1
#
_entry.id   AF-W9S3Y6-F1
#
_cell.length_a   1.000
_cell.length_b   1.000
_cell.length_c   1.000
_cell.angle_alpha   90.00
_cell.angle_beta   90.00
_cell.angle_gamma   90.00
#
_symmetry.space_group_name_H-M   'P 1'
#
loop_
_entity.id
_entity.type
_entity.pdbx_description
1 polymer ?
#
loop_
_entity_poly.entity_id
_entity_poly.type
_entity_poly.pdbx_seq_one_letter_code
_entity_poly.pdbx_strand_id
1 'polypeptide(L)'
;MASGGRMVEMGMDTANTQIFRSTVLLSSGEEGVVFSCRGRQRFCLTILEGWQSATTIGPFGGPDGKPWDDGSGHTGVRGIKLTYKGAVGSFRAVYDLNGNPDLGPGHPSGDFSYRPGDAYFNFREGERITGVSGHVGVVPYDPTTTPVVRSIKFTTNENIYGPYGVEEGTPFNAQIPDGAFISGFEGRSNGYYLNSIGFHQRTP
;
A
#
# COMPACT_ATOMS: atom_id res chain seq x y z
N MET A 1 40.22 -2.39 3.53
CA MET A 1 40.10 -0.99 3.08
C MET A 1 38.60 -0.71 2.94
N ALA A 2 38.02 0.11 3.83
CA ALA A 2 36.60 0.47 3.73
C ALA A 2 36.48 1.65 2.75
N SER A 3 35.67 1.51 1.70
CA SER A 3 35.35 2.61 0.79
C SER A 3 34.48 3.65 1.52
N GLY A 4 34.89 4.91 1.49
CA GLY A 4 34.17 5.99 2.18
C GLY A 4 32.76 6.20 1.63
N GLY A 5 31.76 5.99 2.48
CA GLY A 5 30.37 6.35 2.18
C GLY A 5 30.18 7.87 2.21
N ARG A 6 29.33 8.39 1.32
CA ARG A 6 28.96 9.81 1.26
C ARG A 6 27.89 10.10 2.31
N MET A 7 28.22 10.93 3.29
CA MET A 7 27.30 11.31 4.37
C MET A 7 26.26 12.31 3.83
N VAL A 8 24.97 11.99 3.98
CA VAL A 8 23.86 12.87 3.57
C VAL A 8 23.16 13.38 4.84
N GLU A 9 22.97 14.69 4.93
CA GLU A 9 22.26 15.35 6.03
C GLU A 9 20.75 15.17 5.80
N MET A 10 20.06 14.56 6.77
CA MET A 10 18.59 14.48 6.75
C MET A 10 18.04 15.33 7.90
N GLY A 11 17.19 16.30 7.57
CA GLY A 11 16.53 17.14 8.56
C GLY A 11 15.26 16.48 9.08
N MET A 12 15.16 16.30 10.40
CA MET A 12 13.88 16.27 11.11
C MET A 12 14.00 17.19 12.33
N ASP A 13 13.20 18.25 12.33
CA ASP A 13 13.03 19.12 13.48
C ASP A 13 11.95 18.51 14.38
N THR A 14 12.37 18.07 15.56
CA THR A 14 11.82 18.62 16.80
C THR A 14 12.96 18.71 17.81
N ALA A 15 13.54 19.91 17.91
CA ALA A 15 14.53 20.35 18.90
C ALA A 15 15.91 19.64 18.86
N ASN A 16 16.77 20.13 17.96
CA ASN A 16 18.23 20.06 18.03
C ASN A 16 18.96 18.70 17.83
N THR A 17 18.33 17.69 17.24
CA THR A 17 19.04 16.47 16.83
C THR A 17 19.24 16.42 15.31
N GLN A 18 20.45 16.72 14.84
CA GLN A 18 20.83 16.43 13.44
C GLN A 18 21.21 14.95 13.32
N ILE A 19 20.48 14.20 12.48
CA ILE A 19 20.75 12.81 12.18
C ILE A 19 21.45 12.72 10.82
N PHE A 20 22.67 12.21 10.82
CA PHE A 20 23.42 11.94 9.59
C PHE A 20 23.22 10.48 9.17
N ARG A 21 22.93 10.25 7.88
CA ARG A 21 22.87 8.90 7.30
C ARG A 21 24.17 8.63 6.55
N SER A 22 24.82 7.53 6.92
CA SER A 22 25.90 6.94 6.12
C SER A 22 25.57 5.48 5.84
N THR A 23 25.57 5.10 4.57
CA THR A 23 25.52 3.69 4.15
C THR A 23 26.92 3.10 4.33
N VAL A 24 27.01 1.96 5.02
CA VAL A 24 28.26 1.23 5.20
C VAL A 24 28.05 -0.18 4.67
N LEU A 25 28.92 -0.61 3.76
CA LEU A 25 29.04 -2.01 3.34
C LEU A 25 29.78 -2.78 4.44
N LEU A 26 29.09 -3.72 5.08
CA LEU A 26 29.70 -4.60 6.07
C LEU A 26 30.48 -5.73 5.37
N SER A 27 31.43 -6.32 6.07
CA SER A 27 32.20 -7.48 5.57
C SER A 27 31.33 -8.73 5.31
N SER A 28 30.08 -8.74 5.78
CA SER A 28 29.06 -9.75 5.48
C SER A 28 28.40 -9.57 4.10
N GLY A 29 28.62 -8.45 3.41
CA GLY A 29 27.94 -8.11 2.15
C GLY A 29 26.58 -7.43 2.34
N GLU A 30 26.19 -7.14 3.59
CA GLU A 30 24.93 -6.44 3.92
C GLU A 30 25.15 -4.92 3.99
N GLU A 31 24.15 -4.15 3.53
CA GLU A 31 24.13 -2.70 3.70
C GLU A 31 23.60 -2.32 5.09
N GLY A 32 24.45 -1.71 5.92
CA GLY A 32 24.06 -1.13 7.20
C GLY A 32 23.83 0.37 7.10
N VAL A 33 22.89 0.90 7.89
CA VAL A 33 22.72 2.34 8.08
C VAL A 33 23.27 2.75 9.43
N VAL A 34 24.23 3.67 9.45
CA VAL A 34 24.77 4.24 10.69
C VAL A 34 24.13 5.59 10.95
N PHE A 35 23.54 5.75 12.13
CA PHE A 35 23.08 7.04 12.63
C PHE A 35 24.12 7.62 13.59
N SER A 36 24.48 8.89 13.37
CA SER A 36 25.35 9.65 14.27
C SER A 36 24.63 10.90 14.73
N CYS A 37 24.45 11.05 16.04
CA CYS A 37 23.95 12.28 16.66
C CYS A 37 25.14 13.18 17.05
N ARG A 38 25.13 14.46 16.67
CA ARG A 38 26.10 15.42 17.21
C ARG A 38 25.91 15.58 18.72
N GLY A 39 26.95 15.32 19.50
CA GLY A 39 27.00 15.65 20.94
C GLY A 39 27.25 14.48 21.91
N ARG A 40 27.17 13.22 21.47
CA ARG A 40 27.64 12.06 22.24
C ARG A 40 28.31 11.07 21.29
N GLN A 41 29.59 10.74 21.53
CA GLN A 41 30.36 9.76 20.75
C GLN A 41 29.90 8.30 21.00
N ARG A 42 28.60 8.04 20.97
CA ARG A 42 28.06 6.69 20.96
C ARG A 42 27.55 6.43 19.57
N PHE A 43 28.38 5.77 18.77
CA PHE A 43 27.93 5.12 17.55
C PHE A 43 26.98 4.00 17.98
N CYS A 44 25.68 4.21 17.77
CA CYS A 44 24.73 3.13 17.87
C CYS A 44 24.72 2.42 16.53
N LEU A 45 25.42 1.29 16.42
CA LEU A 45 25.26 0.39 15.29
C LEU A 45 23.94 -0.35 15.50
N THR A 46 22.84 0.23 15.03
CA THR A 46 21.62 -0.53 14.87
C THR A 46 21.78 -1.30 13.56
N ILE A 47 21.90 -2.63 13.63
CA ILE A 47 21.67 -3.47 12.47
C ILE A 47 20.20 -3.30 12.15
N LEU A 48 19.89 -2.42 11.20
CA LEU A 48 18.59 -2.43 10.56
C LEU A 48 18.65 -3.62 9.60
N GLU A 49 18.26 -4.81 10.09
CA GLU A 49 17.97 -5.91 9.19
C GLU A 49 17.01 -5.38 8.11
N GLY A 50 17.42 -5.56 6.85
CA GLY A 50 16.86 -4.99 5.63
C GLY A 50 15.53 -4.25 5.76
N TRP A 51 15.58 -2.91 5.74
CA TRP A 51 14.43 -2.17 5.21
C TRP A 51 14.39 -2.42 3.70
N GLN A 52 13.81 -3.56 3.30
CA GLN A 52 13.35 -3.73 1.93
C GLN A 52 12.38 -2.58 1.66
N SER A 53 12.86 -1.57 0.92
CA SER A 53 12.09 -0.37 0.65
C SER A 53 10.92 -0.76 -0.25
N ALA A 54 9.70 -0.67 0.28
CA ALA A 54 8.51 -0.93 -0.51
C ALA A 54 8.33 0.19 -1.54
N THR A 55 8.00 -0.19 -2.77
CA THR A 55 7.64 0.77 -3.83
C THR A 55 6.13 1.01 -3.79
N THR A 56 5.71 2.27 -3.72
CA THR A 56 4.29 2.61 -3.80
C THR A 56 3.84 2.75 -5.25
N ILE A 57 2.73 2.10 -5.59
CA ILE A 57 2.08 2.18 -6.90
C ILE A 57 0.71 2.87 -6.73
N GLY A 58 0.46 3.92 -7.52
CA GLY A 58 -0.73 4.77 -7.41
C GLY A 58 -0.41 6.13 -6.77
N PRO A 59 -1.39 6.78 -6.12
CA PRO A 59 -2.79 6.35 -5.99
C PRO A 59 -3.57 6.51 -7.29
N PHE A 60 -4.49 5.59 -7.55
CA PHE A 60 -5.48 5.67 -8.62
C PHE A 60 -6.78 6.21 -8.05
N GLY A 61 -7.19 7.42 -8.45
CA GLY A 61 -8.41 8.03 -7.94
C GLY A 61 -8.34 9.55 -7.83
N GLY A 62 -9.27 10.13 -7.08
CA GLY A 62 -9.32 11.56 -6.78
C GLY A 62 -8.67 11.95 -5.45
N PRO A 63 -8.45 13.26 -5.23
CA PRO A 63 -7.72 13.79 -4.07
C PRO A 63 -8.59 13.91 -2.80
N ASP A 64 -9.89 13.73 -2.90
CA ASP A 64 -10.82 13.90 -1.78
C ASP A 64 -10.76 12.71 -0.80
N GLY A 65 -11.50 12.84 0.30
CA GLY A 65 -11.53 11.83 1.36
C GLY A 65 -10.36 11.93 2.33
N LYS A 66 -10.46 11.17 3.42
CA LYS A 66 -9.43 11.05 4.44
C LYS A 66 -8.40 10.00 4.00
N PRO A 67 -7.09 10.32 4.00
CA PRO A 67 -6.06 9.34 3.67
C PRO A 67 -5.97 8.25 4.75
N TRP A 68 -5.60 7.05 4.30
CA TRP A 68 -5.30 5.89 5.12
C TRP A 68 -4.20 5.07 4.46
N ASP A 69 -3.43 4.38 5.29
CA ASP A 69 -2.31 3.52 4.89
C ASP A 69 -2.25 2.36 5.90
N ASP A 70 -2.37 1.12 5.41
CA ASP A 70 -2.33 -0.10 6.22
C ASP A 70 -0.89 -0.56 6.54
N GLY A 71 0.11 0.15 6.01
CA GLY A 71 1.53 -0.12 6.15
C GLY A 71 2.04 -1.18 5.17
N SER A 72 3.35 -1.18 4.95
CA SER A 72 4.04 -2.08 4.00
C SER A 72 4.69 -3.32 4.63
N GLY A 73 4.50 -3.52 5.94
CA GLY A 73 5.15 -4.57 6.73
C GLY A 73 4.62 -5.99 6.50
N HIS A 74 3.52 -6.14 5.75
CA HIS A 74 2.88 -7.44 5.51
C HIS A 74 3.62 -8.26 4.47
N THR A 75 3.64 -9.58 4.62
CA THR A 75 4.31 -10.53 3.71
C THR A 75 3.42 -11.02 2.57
N GLY A 76 2.19 -10.52 2.47
CA GLY A 76 1.29 -10.78 1.36
C GLY A 76 -0.14 -10.36 1.65
N VAL A 77 -1.04 -10.73 0.73
CA VAL A 77 -2.49 -10.54 0.87
C VAL A 77 -3.14 -11.91 0.82
N ARG A 78 -4.05 -12.20 1.75
CA ARG A 78 -4.83 -13.44 1.83
C ARG A 78 -6.26 -13.30 1.33
N GLY A 79 -6.78 -12.09 1.27
CA GLY A 79 -8.13 -11.86 0.79
C GLY A 79 -8.51 -10.39 0.85
N ILE A 80 -9.63 -10.06 0.20
CA ILE A 80 -10.14 -8.71 0.13
C ILE A 80 -11.64 -8.73 0.42
N LYS A 81 -12.09 -7.74 1.20
CA LYS A 81 -13.49 -7.43 1.41
C LYS A 81 -13.74 -6.02 0.91
N LEU A 82 -14.73 -5.84 0.05
CA LEU A 82 -15.13 -4.53 -0.42
C LEU A 82 -16.64 -4.45 -0.63
N THR A 83 -17.16 -3.23 -0.74
CA THR A 83 -18.53 -3.00 -1.20
C THR A 83 -18.53 -2.22 -2.50
N TYR A 84 -19.49 -2.46 -3.37
CA TYR A 84 -19.57 -1.77 -4.66
C TYR A 84 -21.02 -1.59 -5.14
N LYS A 85 -21.24 -0.52 -5.91
CA LYS A 85 -22.48 -0.20 -6.63
C LYS A 85 -22.12 0.56 -7.90
N GLY A 86 -22.41 1.86 -7.96
CA GLY A 86 -21.91 2.77 -8.98
C GLY A 86 -20.40 3.02 -8.85
N ALA A 87 -19.86 2.91 -7.64
CA ALA A 87 -18.44 2.97 -7.36
C ALA A 87 -18.08 2.00 -6.23
N VAL A 88 -16.78 1.87 -5.92
CA VAL A 88 -16.33 1.15 -4.74
C VAL A 88 -16.60 2.00 -3.50
N GLY A 89 -17.23 1.40 -2.49
CA GLY A 89 -17.60 2.07 -1.24
C GLY A 89 -16.56 1.80 -0.14
N SER A 90 -16.62 0.60 0.42
CA SER A 90 -15.73 0.15 1.49
C SER A 90 -14.60 -0.71 0.96
N PHE A 91 -13.45 -0.70 1.63
CA PHE A 91 -12.32 -1.57 1.33
C PHE A 91 -11.66 -2.10 2.61
N ARG A 92 -11.22 -3.37 2.59
CA ARG A 92 -10.46 -4.00 3.66
C ARG A 92 -9.70 -5.19 3.10
N ALA A 93 -8.42 -5.30 3.44
CA ALA A 93 -7.63 -6.49 3.14
C ALA A 93 -7.50 -7.40 4.37
N VAL A 94 -7.35 -8.69 4.11
CA VAL A 94 -6.77 -9.66 5.06
C VAL A 94 -5.37 -9.90 4.55
N TYR A 95 -4.37 -9.56 5.35
CA TYR A 95 -2.97 -9.68 5.02
C TYR A 95 -2.40 -11.03 5.47
N ASP A 96 -1.26 -11.38 4.91
CA ASP A 96 -0.36 -12.39 5.46
C ASP A 96 0.74 -11.67 6.25
N LEU A 97 1.02 -12.15 7.46
CA LEU A 97 2.17 -11.74 8.25
C LEU A 97 2.91 -12.98 8.72
N ASN A 98 3.99 -13.30 8.01
CA ASN A 98 4.84 -14.47 8.25
C ASN A 98 4.04 -15.78 8.33
N GLY A 99 3.14 -15.99 7.36
CA GLY A 99 2.30 -17.20 7.29
C GLY A 99 1.08 -17.18 8.21
N ASN A 100 0.83 -16.10 8.94
CA ASN A 100 -0.37 -15.93 9.77
C ASN A 100 -1.33 -14.90 9.15
N PRO A 101 -2.64 -15.10 9.26
CA PRO A 101 -3.61 -14.10 8.84
C PRO A 101 -3.56 -12.87 9.74
N ASP A 102 -3.43 -11.69 9.15
CA ASP A 102 -3.54 -10.40 9.82
C ASP A 102 -4.74 -9.62 9.25
N LEU A 103 -5.70 -9.28 10.11
CA LEU A 103 -6.89 -8.54 9.67
C LEU A 103 -6.57 -7.04 9.66
N GLY A 104 -6.31 -6.51 8.47
CA GLY A 104 -6.00 -5.09 8.29
C GLY A 104 -7.10 -4.15 8.77
N PRO A 105 -6.82 -2.85 8.94
CA PRO A 105 -7.83 -1.83 9.20
C PRO A 105 -8.97 -1.86 8.17
N GLY A 106 -10.18 -1.58 8.61
CA GLY A 106 -11.31 -1.42 7.68
C GLY A 106 -11.48 0.03 7.26
N HIS A 107 -11.76 0.25 5.98
CA HIS A 107 -12.02 1.57 5.41
C HIS A 107 -13.47 1.62 4.92
N PRO A 108 -14.44 1.77 5.84
CA PRO A 108 -15.86 1.67 5.51
C PRO A 108 -16.37 2.93 4.80
N SER A 109 -17.30 2.73 3.88
CA SER A 109 -18.21 3.78 3.46
C SER A 109 -19.20 4.09 4.58
N GLY A 110 -19.59 5.36 4.69
CA GLY A 110 -20.72 5.81 5.52
C GLY A 110 -22.07 5.68 4.81
N ASP A 111 -22.10 5.29 3.54
CA ASP A 111 -23.32 5.03 2.80
C ASP A 111 -23.86 3.63 3.16
N PHE A 112 -24.88 3.62 4.02
CA PHE A 112 -25.58 2.40 4.44
C PHE A 112 -26.40 1.74 3.34
N SER A 113 -26.49 2.35 2.15
CA SER A 113 -27.13 1.72 1.01
C SER A 113 -26.28 0.57 0.46
N TYR A 114 -24.95 0.57 0.63
CA TYR A 114 -24.09 -0.58 0.33
C TYR A 114 -24.51 -1.75 1.23
N ARG A 115 -24.70 -2.94 0.64
CA ARG A 115 -25.03 -4.10 1.46
C ARG A 115 -23.74 -4.60 2.12
N PRO A 116 -23.78 -5.01 3.39
CA PRO A 116 -22.66 -5.71 4.00
C PRO A 116 -22.31 -6.96 3.19
N GLY A 117 -21.09 -7.02 2.63
CA GLY A 117 -20.55 -8.21 1.95
C GLY A 117 -20.56 -8.22 0.42
N ASP A 118 -20.67 -7.07 -0.26
CA ASP A 118 -20.86 -7.11 -1.72
C ASP A 118 -19.70 -7.73 -2.53
N ALA A 119 -18.46 -7.78 -2.02
CA ALA A 119 -17.49 -8.81 -2.40
C ALA A 119 -16.62 -9.25 -1.22
N TYR A 120 -16.53 -10.56 -1.00
CA TYR A 120 -15.62 -11.16 -0.04
C TYR A 120 -14.99 -12.41 -0.62
N PHE A 121 -13.68 -12.36 -0.85
CA PHE A 121 -12.93 -13.49 -1.41
C PHE A 121 -11.59 -13.65 -0.71
N ASN A 122 -11.21 -14.90 -0.52
CA ASN A 122 -9.90 -15.30 -0.03
C ASN A 122 -9.13 -15.96 -1.18
N PHE A 123 -7.83 -15.73 -1.19
CA PHE A 123 -6.90 -16.40 -2.08
C PHE A 123 -6.56 -17.78 -1.53
N ARG A 124 -6.33 -18.72 -2.44
CA ARG A 124 -5.86 -20.07 -2.12
C ARG A 124 -4.40 -20.02 -1.67
N GLU A 125 -3.93 -21.14 -1.11
CA GLU A 125 -2.51 -21.30 -0.83
C GLU A 125 -1.68 -21.15 -2.12
N GLY A 126 -0.67 -20.27 -2.10
CA GLY A 126 0.17 -19.96 -3.26
C GLY A 126 -0.44 -19.00 -4.29
N GLU A 127 -1.72 -18.64 -4.14
CA GLU A 127 -2.37 -17.64 -4.98
C GLU A 127 -1.96 -16.23 -4.55
N ARG A 128 -1.50 -15.42 -5.50
CA ARG A 128 -1.00 -14.06 -5.30
C ARG A 128 -1.53 -13.13 -6.38
N ILE A 129 -1.72 -11.86 -6.02
CA ILE A 129 -2.14 -10.83 -6.97
C ILE A 129 -0.99 -10.56 -7.95
N THR A 130 -1.29 -10.69 -9.24
CA THR A 130 -0.39 -10.40 -10.37
C THR A 130 -0.80 -9.13 -11.11
N GLY A 131 -2.01 -8.61 -10.88
CA GLY A 131 -2.43 -7.33 -11.42
C GLY A 131 -3.63 -6.71 -10.70
N VAL A 132 -3.65 -5.39 -10.66
CA VAL A 132 -4.77 -4.58 -10.15
C VAL A 132 -5.18 -3.63 -11.27
N SER A 133 -6.44 -3.67 -11.66
CA SER A 133 -6.99 -2.81 -12.72
C SER A 133 -8.36 -2.30 -12.34
N GLY A 134 -8.86 -1.30 -13.04
CA GLY A 134 -10.16 -0.72 -12.73
C GLY A 134 -10.40 0.57 -13.49
N HIS A 135 -11.40 1.33 -13.04
CA HIS A 135 -11.75 2.62 -13.62
C HIS A 135 -11.86 3.70 -12.54
N VAL A 136 -11.47 4.92 -12.89
CA VAL A 136 -11.59 6.11 -12.06
C VAL A 136 -12.46 7.13 -12.79
N GLY A 137 -13.43 7.71 -12.08
CA GLY A 137 -14.36 8.66 -12.69
C GLY A 137 -15.32 9.27 -11.68
N VAL A 138 -16.02 10.31 -12.12
CA VAL A 138 -17.08 10.96 -11.34
C VAL A 138 -18.33 10.07 -11.38
N VAL A 139 -19.06 9.98 -10.27
CA VAL A 139 -20.35 9.27 -10.22
C VAL A 139 -21.44 10.19 -10.80
N PRO A 140 -22.13 9.82 -11.89
CA PRO A 140 -23.19 10.65 -12.44
C PRO A 140 -24.33 10.86 -11.44
N TYR A 141 -24.89 12.07 -11.41
CA TYR A 141 -26.03 12.45 -10.55
C TYR A 141 -25.74 12.41 -9.03
N ASP A 142 -24.47 12.29 -8.64
CA ASP A 142 -24.01 12.36 -7.26
C ASP A 142 -23.45 13.77 -6.94
N PRO A 143 -23.53 14.27 -5.70
CA PRO A 143 -22.93 15.55 -5.31
C PRO A 143 -21.39 15.57 -5.38
N THR A 144 -20.73 14.41 -5.45
CA THR A 144 -19.27 14.34 -5.63
C THR A 144 -18.86 14.80 -7.02
N THR A 145 -18.01 15.84 -7.08
CA THR A 145 -17.51 16.40 -8.34
C THR A 145 -16.11 15.91 -8.69
N THR A 146 -15.47 15.17 -7.79
CA THR A 146 -14.12 14.63 -7.96
C THR A 146 -14.17 13.14 -8.33
N PRO A 147 -13.17 12.64 -9.08
CA PRO A 147 -13.12 11.24 -9.44
C PRO A 147 -12.99 10.32 -8.23
N VAL A 148 -13.64 9.16 -8.29
CA VAL A 148 -13.53 8.07 -7.30
C VAL A 148 -13.15 6.77 -8.01
N VAL A 149 -12.81 5.72 -7.26
CA VAL A 149 -12.61 4.38 -7.82
C VAL A 149 -13.98 3.81 -8.21
N ARG A 150 -14.29 3.87 -9.51
CA ARG A 150 -15.57 3.41 -10.11
C ARG A 150 -15.64 1.89 -10.18
N SER A 151 -14.52 1.26 -10.52
CA SER A 151 -14.39 -0.19 -10.46
C SER A 151 -13.00 -0.65 -10.08
N ILE A 152 -12.90 -1.88 -9.57
CA ILE A 152 -11.64 -2.54 -9.28
C ILE A 152 -11.72 -4.04 -9.61
N LYS A 153 -10.63 -4.58 -10.14
CA LYS A 153 -10.45 -5.97 -10.54
C LYS A 153 -9.06 -6.44 -10.11
N PHE A 154 -9.02 -7.59 -9.44
CA PHE A 154 -7.79 -8.25 -9.03
C PHE A 154 -7.55 -9.47 -9.91
N THR A 155 -6.42 -9.49 -10.60
CA THR A 155 -5.93 -10.65 -11.34
C THR A 155 -4.89 -11.34 -10.47
N THR A 156 -5.01 -12.65 -10.30
CA THR A 156 -4.03 -13.48 -9.61
C THR A 156 -3.39 -14.46 -10.60
N ASN A 157 -2.41 -15.23 -10.16
CA ASN A 157 -1.87 -16.34 -10.95
C ASN A 157 -2.86 -17.50 -11.14
N GLU A 158 -3.97 -17.54 -10.39
CA GLU A 158 -4.94 -18.64 -10.43
C GLU A 158 -6.33 -18.21 -10.96
N ASN A 159 -6.73 -16.96 -10.74
CA ASN A 159 -8.10 -16.51 -10.94
C ASN A 159 -8.22 -14.99 -11.19
N ILE A 160 -9.44 -14.55 -11.52
CA ILE A 160 -9.80 -13.14 -11.66
C ILE A 160 -10.97 -12.84 -10.73
N TYR A 161 -10.83 -11.78 -9.93
CA TYR A 161 -11.86 -11.29 -9.00
C TYR A 161 -12.33 -9.91 -9.43
N GLY A 162 -13.62 -9.82 -9.80
CA GLY A 162 -14.25 -8.61 -10.32
C GLY A 162 -14.51 -8.67 -11.83
N PRO A 163 -14.68 -7.52 -12.50
CA PRO A 163 -14.64 -6.18 -11.94
C PRO A 163 -15.80 -5.94 -10.95
N TYR A 164 -15.50 -5.24 -9.87
CA TYR A 164 -16.47 -4.82 -8.86
C TYR A 164 -16.73 -3.32 -9.02
N GLY A 165 -17.98 -2.94 -9.25
CA GLY A 165 -18.39 -1.56 -9.55
C GLY A 165 -18.75 -1.37 -11.03
N VAL A 166 -18.53 -0.17 -11.56
CA VAL A 166 -18.87 0.21 -12.93
C VAL A 166 -17.61 0.56 -13.72
N GLU A 167 -17.39 -0.09 -14.86
CA GLU A 167 -16.26 0.17 -15.77
C GLU A 167 -16.50 1.42 -16.64
N GLU A 168 -16.60 2.58 -15.99
CA GLU A 168 -16.79 3.89 -16.61
C GLU A 168 -15.75 4.89 -16.10
N GLY A 169 -15.30 5.78 -17.00
CA GLY A 169 -14.25 6.77 -16.72
C GLY A 169 -12.90 6.36 -17.29
N THR A 170 -11.82 6.80 -16.66
CA THR A 170 -10.45 6.52 -17.09
C THR A 170 -9.99 5.17 -16.54
N PRO A 171 -9.62 4.20 -17.38
CA PRO A 171 -9.10 2.92 -16.91
C PRO A 171 -7.70 3.10 -16.28
N PHE A 172 -7.41 2.29 -15.28
CA PHE A 172 -6.06 2.09 -14.77
C PHE A 172 -5.71 0.59 -14.78
N ASN A 173 -4.43 0.29 -14.93
CA ASN A 173 -3.91 -1.07 -14.88
C ASN A 173 -2.48 -1.06 -14.34
N ALA A 174 -2.26 -1.78 -13.26
CA ALA A 174 -0.96 -1.99 -12.63
C ALA A 174 -0.66 -3.49 -12.59
N GLN A 175 0.47 -3.88 -13.18
CA GLN A 175 0.95 -5.25 -13.17
C GLN A 175 1.98 -5.41 -12.05
N ILE A 176 1.92 -6.53 -11.34
CA ILE A 176 2.89 -6.89 -10.31
C ILE A 176 3.98 -7.75 -10.98
N PRO A 177 5.25 -7.32 -10.98
CA PRO A 177 6.33 -8.09 -11.59
C PRO A 177 6.49 -9.48 -10.95
N ASP A 178 7.00 -10.43 -11.74
CA ASP A 178 7.35 -11.75 -11.20
C ASP A 178 8.33 -11.63 -10.04
N GLY A 179 8.05 -12.39 -8.98
CA GLY A 179 8.79 -12.34 -7.72
C GLY A 179 8.37 -11.20 -6.79
N ALA A 180 7.65 -10.18 -7.23
CA ALA A 180 7.11 -9.15 -6.36
C ALA A 180 5.74 -9.53 -5.79
N PHE A 181 5.35 -8.88 -4.69
CA PHE A 181 4.04 -9.05 -4.06
C PHE A 181 3.54 -7.73 -3.47
N ILE A 182 2.22 -7.65 -3.29
CA ILE A 182 1.58 -6.53 -2.57
C ILE A 182 1.75 -6.76 -1.07
N SER A 183 2.40 -5.80 -0.41
CA SER A 183 2.74 -5.84 1.02
C SER A 183 1.89 -4.91 1.88
N GLY A 184 0.90 -4.24 1.28
CA GLY A 184 0.02 -3.27 1.94
C GLY A 184 -0.79 -2.46 0.96
N PHE A 185 -1.95 -1.98 1.39
CA PHE A 185 -2.77 -1.03 0.63
C PHE A 185 -2.78 0.34 1.32
N GLU A 186 -2.89 1.37 0.50
CA GLU A 186 -3.14 2.75 0.94
C GLU A 186 -4.25 3.35 0.08
N GLY A 187 -4.84 4.44 0.54
CA GLY A 187 -5.89 5.08 -0.22
C GLY A 187 -6.50 6.27 0.47
N ARG A 188 -7.65 6.68 -0.07
CA ARG A 188 -8.45 7.76 0.48
C ARG A 188 -9.91 7.36 0.40
N SER A 189 -10.63 7.54 1.49
CA SER A 189 -12.08 7.28 1.53
C SER A 189 -12.81 8.44 2.16
N ASN A 190 -13.99 8.74 1.63
CA ASN A 190 -14.93 9.67 2.25
C ASN A 190 -16.13 8.90 2.81
N GLY A 191 -17.17 9.62 3.23
CA GLY A 191 -18.39 9.01 3.76
C GLY A 191 -19.22 8.20 2.75
N TYR A 192 -18.82 8.10 1.49
CA TYR A 192 -19.61 7.47 0.42
C TYR A 192 -18.79 6.46 -0.41
N TYR A 193 -17.56 6.83 -0.78
CA TYR A 193 -16.76 6.14 -1.78
C TYR A 193 -15.31 5.97 -1.35
N LEU A 194 -14.67 4.96 -1.94
CA LEU A 194 -13.23 4.87 -2.07
C LEU A 194 -12.79 5.89 -3.14
N ASN A 195 -12.26 7.02 -2.70
CA ASN A 195 -11.81 8.10 -3.57
C ASN A 195 -10.56 7.70 -4.37
N SER A 196 -9.61 7.04 -3.73
CA SER A 196 -8.41 6.54 -4.40
C SER A 196 -7.83 5.31 -3.71
N ILE A 197 -7.09 4.52 -4.48
CA ILE A 197 -6.42 3.31 -4.02
C ILE A 197 -4.99 3.24 -4.57
N GLY A 198 -4.04 2.92 -3.70
CA GLY A 198 -2.66 2.60 -4.01
C GLY A 198 -2.24 1.35 -3.25
N PHE A 199 -1.04 0.87 -3.54
CA PHE A 199 -0.49 -0.28 -2.81
C PHE A 199 1.03 -0.25 -2.76
N HIS A 200 1.55 -0.86 -1.70
CA HIS A 200 2.97 -1.09 -1.51
C HIS A 200 3.36 -2.42 -2.15
N GLN A 201 4.42 -2.39 -2.92
CA GLN A 201 5.02 -3.54 -3.58
C GLN A 201 6.39 -3.82 -2.97
N ARG A 202 6.65 -5.08 -2.63
CA ARG A 202 7.98 -5.55 -2.22
C ARG A 202 8.43 -6.71 -3.10
N THR A 203 9.75 -6.83 -3.20
CA THR A 203 10.43 -8.00 -3.74
C THR A 203 11.10 -8.69 -2.55
N PRO A 204 10.94 -10.02 -2.38
CA PRO A 204 11.57 -10.81 -1.33
C PRO A 204 13.08 -10.65 -1.26
#